data_AF-A0A7R8WZK9-F1
#
_entry.id   AF-A0A7R8WZK9-F1
#
_cell.length_a   1.000
_cell.length_b   1.000
_cell.length_c   1.000
_cell.angle_alpha   90.00
_cell.angle_beta   90.00
_cell.angle_gamma   90.00
#
_symmetry.space_group_name_H-M   'P 1'
#
loop_
_entity.id
_entity.type
_entity.pdbx_description
1 polymer ?
#
loop_
_entity_poly.entity_id
_entity_poly.type
_entity_poly.pdbx_seq_one_letter_code
_entity_poly.pdbx_strand_id
1 'polypeptide(L)'
;MIVGAISSFIVAVETGQLWLAVIAGAVAGALMALIFGFITLSLMANQVATGLALTIFGTGLSAFMGQEYSSVALDGIKALTIPGLSDIPVAGKLLFSYDPLVYVALLTFATISWFLYRSRGGLILRAT
;
A
#
# COMPACT_ATOMS: atom_id res chain seq x y z
N MET A 1 2.59 -1.40 -7.78
CA MET A 1 3.42 -0.63 -6.81
C MET A 1 3.53 0.84 -7.21
N ILE A 2 4.04 1.19 -8.40
CA ILE A 2 4.26 2.60 -8.81
C ILE A 2 2.95 3.38 -9.00
N VAL A 3 1.93 2.77 -9.62
CA VAL A 3 0.59 3.40 -9.77
C VAL A 3 -0.04 3.72 -8.42
N GLY A 4 0.09 2.83 -7.43
CA GLY A 4 -0.38 3.11 -6.07
C GLY A 4 0.35 4.28 -5.41
N ALA A 5 1.67 4.38 -5.61
CA ALA A 5 2.47 5.47 -5.06
C ALA A 5 2.06 6.84 -5.63
N ILE A 6 1.90 6.95 -6.97
CA ILE A 6 1.48 8.21 -7.58
C ILE A 6 0.04 8.57 -7.20
N SER A 7 -0.87 7.61 -7.12
CA SER A 7 -2.25 7.86 -6.68
C SER A 7 -2.31 8.33 -5.22
N SER A 8 -1.52 7.73 -4.32
CA SER A 8 -1.39 8.23 -2.95
C SER A 8 -0.84 9.65 -2.93
N PHE A 9 0.20 9.92 -3.71
CA PHE A 9 0.84 11.22 -3.74
C PHE A 9 -0.13 12.33 -4.20
N ILE A 10 -0.81 12.12 -5.33
CA ILE A 10 -1.77 13.07 -5.87
C ILE A 10 -2.87 13.37 -4.85
N VAL A 11 -3.46 12.34 -4.24
CA VAL A 11 -4.51 12.53 -3.23
C VAL A 11 -3.98 13.26 -2.00
N ALA A 12 -2.74 12.99 -1.56
CA ALA A 12 -2.14 13.71 -0.44
C ALA A 12 -1.94 15.19 -0.76
N VAL A 13 -1.52 15.54 -1.97
CA VAL A 13 -1.32 16.94 -2.40
C VAL A 13 -2.65 17.68 -2.50
N GLU A 14 -3.65 17.08 -3.14
CA GLU A 14 -4.93 17.74 -3.39
C GLU A 14 -5.79 17.88 -2.13
N THR A 15 -5.79 16.86 -1.26
CA THR A 15 -6.70 16.83 -0.10
C THR A 15 -6.02 17.26 1.20
N GLY A 16 -4.69 17.20 1.29
CA GLY A 16 -3.95 17.34 2.54
C GLY A 16 -4.21 16.23 3.56
N GLN A 17 -5.02 15.21 3.22
CA GLN A 17 -5.41 14.13 4.13
C GLN A 17 -4.62 12.85 3.83
N LEU A 18 -3.66 12.57 4.71
CA LEU A 18 -2.77 11.42 4.62
C LEU A 18 -3.48 10.06 4.65
N TRP A 19 -4.57 9.94 5.42
CA TRP A 19 -5.33 8.70 5.49
C TRP A 19 -6.08 8.40 4.19
N LEU A 20 -6.64 9.42 3.54
CA LEU A 20 -7.26 9.28 2.22
C LEU A 20 -6.23 8.88 1.16
N ALA A 21 -5.02 9.46 1.22
CA ALA A 21 -3.92 9.10 0.33
C ALA A 21 -3.51 7.62 0.46
N VAL A 22 -3.45 7.09 1.69
CA VAL A 22 -3.14 5.67 1.93
C VAL A 22 -4.22 4.77 1.32
N ILE A 23 -5.50 5.09 1.54
CA ILE A 23 -6.62 4.33 0.99
C ILE A 23 -6.60 4.37 -0.55
N ALA A 24 -6.38 5.55 -1.14
CA ALA A 24 -6.33 5.71 -2.59
C ALA A 24 -5.22 4.88 -3.24
N GLY A 25 -4.02 4.87 -2.67
CA GLY A 25 -2.93 4.04 -3.17
C GLY A 25 -3.17 2.55 -3.00
N ALA A 26 -3.79 2.14 -1.88
CA ALA A 26 -4.18 0.75 -1.66
C ALA A 26 -5.21 0.28 -2.70
N VAL A 27 -6.24 1.09 -2.98
CA VAL A 27 -7.25 0.81 -4.01
C VAL A 27 -6.62 0.75 -5.40
N ALA A 28 -5.79 1.72 -5.76
CA ALA A 28 -5.10 1.73 -7.06
C ALA A 28 -4.18 0.51 -7.22
N GLY A 29 -3.44 0.13 -6.18
CA GLY A 29 -2.63 -1.09 -6.17
C GLY A 29 -3.46 -2.36 -6.33
N ALA A 30 -4.59 -2.45 -5.63
CA ALA A 30 -5.51 -3.57 -5.73
C ALA A 30 -6.14 -3.69 -7.12
N LEU A 31 -6.54 -2.58 -7.74
CA LEU A 31 -7.06 -2.55 -9.11
C LEU A 31 -6.01 -3.07 -10.11
N MET A 32 -4.74 -2.64 -9.98
CA MET A 32 -3.66 -3.15 -10.82
C MET A 32 -3.42 -4.65 -10.63
N ALA A 33 -3.50 -5.13 -9.38
CA ALA A 33 -3.40 -6.57 -9.08
C ALA A 33 -4.59 -7.36 -9.64
N LEU A 34 -5.81 -6.79 -9.61
CA LEU A 34 -7.00 -7.40 -10.21
C LEU A 34 -6.88 -7.50 -11.73
N ILE A 35 -6.38 -6.45 -12.41
CA ILE A 35 -6.11 -6.49 -13.85
C ILE A 35 -5.10 -7.60 -14.17
N PHE A 36 -4.01 -7.69 -13.40
CA PHE A 36 -3.03 -8.77 -13.56
C PHE A 36 -3.67 -10.15 -13.37
N GLY A 37 -4.42 -10.34 -12.28
CA GLY A 37 -5.11 -11.59 -11.97
C GLY A 37 -6.13 -11.97 -13.04
N PHE A 38 -6.90 -11.02 -13.56
CA PHE A 38 -7.86 -11.26 -14.63
C PHE A 38 -7.16 -11.74 -15.91
N ILE A 39 -6.10 -11.05 -16.35
CA ILE A 39 -5.39 -11.40 -17.58
C ILE A 39 -4.69 -12.77 -17.43
N THR A 40 -4.09 -13.05 -16.28
CA THR A 40 -3.31 -14.28 -16.09
C THR A 40 -4.17 -15.50 -15.74
N LEU A 41 -5.21 -15.32 -14.92
CA LEU A 41 -6.06 -16.41 -14.46
C LEU A 41 -7.24 -16.66 -15.40
N SER A 42 -7.91 -15.62 -15.91
CA SER A 42 -9.10 -15.77 -16.76
C SER A 42 -8.75 -15.93 -18.24
N LEU A 43 -7.76 -15.19 -18.73
CA LEU A 43 -7.34 -15.27 -20.14
C LEU A 43 -6.16 -16.23 -20.37
N MET A 44 -5.68 -16.88 -19.30
CA MET A 44 -4.56 -17.85 -19.34
C MET A 44 -3.30 -17.28 -20.01
N ALA A 45 -3.08 -15.95 -19.90
CA ALA A 45 -1.93 -15.29 -20.48
C ALA A 45 -0.64 -15.62 -19.72
N ASN A 46 0.50 -15.45 -20.38
CA ASN A 46 1.80 -15.65 -19.76
C ASN A 46 2.06 -14.60 -18.65
N GLN A 47 2.19 -15.08 -17.42
CA GLN A 47 2.39 -14.24 -16.22
C GLN A 47 3.63 -13.34 -16.30
N VAL A 48 4.73 -13.83 -16.88
CA VAL A 48 5.98 -13.05 -17.02
C VAL A 48 5.76 -11.90 -17.99
N ALA A 49 5.19 -12.19 -19.17
CA ALA A 49 4.93 -11.18 -20.18
C ALA A 49 3.91 -10.14 -19.69
N THR A 50 2.80 -10.58 -19.09
CA THR A 50 1.77 -9.69 -18.53
C THR A 50 2.33 -8.84 -17.38
N GLY A 51 3.16 -9.41 -16.51
CA GLY A 51 3.78 -8.67 -15.40
C GLY A 51 4.72 -7.56 -15.89
N LEU A 52 5.56 -7.86 -16.89
CA LEU A 52 6.41 -6.85 -17.53
C LEU A 52 5.57 -5.77 -18.23
N ALA A 53 4.53 -6.15 -18.97
CA ALA A 53 3.64 -5.21 -19.64
C ALA A 53 2.94 -4.27 -18.65
N LEU A 54 2.40 -4.78 -17.54
CA LEU A 54 1.77 -3.95 -16.50
C LEU A 54 2.78 -3.07 -15.77
N THR A 55 4.02 -3.51 -15.65
CA THR A 55 5.09 -2.66 -15.08
C THR A 55 5.36 -1.47 -15.99
N ILE A 56 5.54 -1.70 -17.30
CA ILE A 56 5.76 -0.64 -18.31
C ILE A 56 4.55 0.30 -18.39
N PHE A 57 3.34 -0.27 -18.38
CA PHE A 57 2.11 0.52 -18.35
C PHE A 57 2.05 1.37 -17.07
N GLY A 58 2.33 0.76 -15.92
CA GLY A 58 2.31 1.44 -14.63
C GLY A 58 3.35 2.56 -14.52
N THR A 59 4.54 2.36 -15.06
CA THR A 59 5.57 3.43 -15.11
C THR A 59 5.13 4.56 -16.02
N GLY A 60 4.64 4.27 -17.23
CA GLY A 60 4.15 5.26 -18.18
C GLY A 60 2.98 6.08 -17.63
N LEU A 61 1.98 5.39 -17.07
CA LEU A 61 0.83 6.04 -16.43
C LEU A 61 1.25 6.93 -15.27
N SER A 62 2.17 6.46 -14.42
CA SER A 62 2.62 7.24 -13.27
C SER A 62 3.46 8.44 -13.68
N ALA A 63 4.28 8.31 -14.73
CA ALA A 63 5.02 9.43 -15.30
C ALA A 63 4.08 10.48 -15.91
N PHE A 64 3.03 10.04 -16.62
CA PHE A 64 2.03 10.95 -17.20
C PHE A 64 1.26 11.70 -16.12
N MET A 65 0.70 11.00 -15.14
CA MET A 65 -0.07 11.62 -14.06
C MET A 65 0.79 12.46 -13.11
N GLY A 66 2.08 12.11 -12.95
CA GLY A 66 3.00 12.82 -12.06
C GLY A 66 3.67 14.05 -12.65
N GLN A 67 3.47 14.36 -13.94
CA GLN A 67 4.12 15.51 -14.59
C GLN A 67 3.83 16.84 -13.87
N GLU A 68 2.57 17.10 -13.55
CA GLU A 68 2.13 18.33 -12.89
C GLU A 68 2.59 18.44 -11.43
N TYR A 69 2.99 17.33 -10.83
CA TYR A 69 3.34 17.22 -9.41
C TYR A 69 4.84 17.08 -9.15
N SER A 70 5.67 17.16 -10.20
CA SER A 70 7.12 16.91 -10.14
C SER A 70 7.93 17.87 -9.25
N SER A 71 7.38 19.04 -8.92
CA SER A 71 8.01 20.06 -8.07
C SER A 71 7.35 20.22 -6.68
N VAL A 72 6.34 19.40 -6.37
CA VAL A 72 5.63 19.45 -5.09
C VAL A 72 6.33 18.52 -4.09
N ALA A 73 6.64 19.02 -2.91
CA ALA A 73 7.14 18.22 -1.80
C ALA A 73 6.04 18.12 -0.72
N LEU A 74 5.74 16.90 -0.27
CA LEU A 74 4.84 16.66 0.85
C LEU A 74 5.66 16.57 2.15
N ASP A 75 5.20 17.26 3.19
CA ASP A 75 5.64 16.97 4.55
C ASP A 75 5.15 15.57 4.94
N GLY A 76 6.07 14.70 5.35
CA GLY A 76 5.77 13.30 5.70
C GLY A 76 4.84 13.15 6.91
N ILE A 77 4.39 11.90 7.16
CA ILE A 77 3.62 11.56 8.36
C ILE A 77 4.48 11.91 9.59
N LYS A 78 3.95 12.75 10.49
CA LYS A 78 4.62 13.06 11.74
C LYS A 78 4.40 11.91 12.73
N ALA A 79 5.49 11.45 13.34
CA ALA A 79 5.46 10.42 14.38
C ALA A 79 4.52 10.83 15.53
N LEU A 80 3.69 9.89 15.97
CA LEU A 80 2.85 10.05 17.16
C LEU A 80 3.75 9.90 18.39
N THR A 81 4.31 11.00 18.88
CA THR A 81 5.05 11.00 20.15
C THR A 81 4.05 11.16 21.30
N ILE A 82 3.70 10.06 21.98
CA ILE A 82 2.85 10.12 23.17
C ILE A 82 3.73 10.56 24.36
N PRO A 83 3.49 11.75 24.96
CA PRO A 83 4.29 12.22 26.10
C PRO A 83 4.08 11.28 27.30
N GLY A 84 5.17 10.79 27.91
CA GLY A 84 5.14 9.94 29.10
C GLY A 84 5.31 8.42 28.88
N LEU A 85 4.88 7.87 27.73
CA LEU A 85 5.14 6.45 27.38
C LEU A 85 6.40 6.28 26.51
N SER A 86 6.80 7.34 25.81
CA SER A 86 7.99 7.41 24.97
C SER A 86 9.30 7.53 25.75
N ASP A 87 9.22 7.89 27.03
CA ASP A 87 10.39 8.16 27.89
C ASP A 87 10.88 6.93 28.66
N ILE A 88 10.19 5.78 28.55
CA ILE A 88 10.63 4.52 29.16
C ILE A 88 11.81 3.96 28.35
N PRO A 89 13.01 3.81 28.93
CA PRO A 89 14.19 3.36 28.20
C PRO A 89 13.97 1.96 27.63
N VAL A 90 14.42 1.77 26.39
CA VAL A 90 14.32 0.54 25.59
C VAL A 90 12.89 0.22 25.12
N ALA A 91 11.92 -0.09 25.99
CA ALA A 91 10.61 -0.59 25.56
C ALA A 91 9.63 0.51 25.09
N GLY A 92 9.70 1.71 25.68
CA GLY A 92 8.80 2.83 25.36
C GLY A 92 9.04 3.40 23.97
N LYS A 93 10.31 3.71 23.65
CA LYS A 93 10.71 4.19 22.31
C LYS A 93 10.52 3.15 21.20
N LEU A 94 10.71 1.87 21.50
CA LEU A 94 10.58 0.80 20.51
C LEU A 94 9.13 0.47 20.14
N LEU A 95 8.14 0.81 20.97
CA LEU A 95 6.75 0.45 20.69
C LEU A 95 5.80 1.64 20.58
N PHE A 96 6.19 2.85 21.02
CA PHE A 96 5.28 4.01 21.07
C PHE A 96 5.80 5.25 20.32
N SER A 97 6.90 5.14 19.56
CA SER A 97 7.46 6.25 18.77
C SER A 97 7.30 6.08 17.26
N TYR A 98 6.64 5.02 16.80
CA TYR A 98 6.41 4.79 15.37
C TYR A 98 5.20 5.57 14.84
N ASP A 99 5.22 5.86 13.54
CA ASP A 99 4.09 6.44 12.85
C ASP A 99 2.85 5.55 12.95
N PRO A 100 1.64 6.15 12.98
CA PRO A 100 0.38 5.41 12.99
C PRO A 100 0.30 4.31 11.91
N LEU A 101 0.97 4.53 10.76
CA LEU A 101 1.04 3.60 9.64
C LEU A 101 1.72 2.27 9.99
N VAL A 102 2.69 2.27 10.91
CA VAL A 102 3.38 1.04 11.35
C VAL A 102 2.41 0.14 12.10
N TYR A 103 1.59 0.69 12.99
CA TYR A 103 0.59 -0.11 13.71
C TYR A 103 -0.48 -0.65 12.76
N VAL A 104 -0.90 0.14 11.76
CA VAL A 104 -1.82 -0.33 10.71
C VAL A 104 -1.20 -1.48 9.92
N ALA A 105 0.08 -1.40 9.56
CA ALA A 105 0.78 -2.47 8.87
C ALA A 105 0.85 -3.76 9.71
N LEU A 106 1.18 -3.66 10.99
CA LEU A 106 1.22 -4.80 11.92
C LEU A 106 -0.17 -5.43 12.11
N LEU A 107 -1.20 -4.61 12.27
CA LEU A 107 -2.59 -5.07 12.39
C LEU A 107 -3.04 -5.78 11.11
N THR A 108 -2.72 -5.20 9.95
CA THR A 108 -3.03 -5.78 8.64
C THR A 108 -2.32 -7.12 8.45
N PHE A 109 -1.04 -7.20 8.79
CA PHE A 109 -0.27 -8.46 8.78
C PHE A 109 -0.91 -9.54 9.66
N ALA A 110 -1.23 -9.20 10.91
CA ALA A 110 -1.86 -10.14 11.85
C ALA A 110 -3.22 -10.63 11.32
N THR A 111 -4.02 -9.72 10.77
CA THR A 111 -5.36 -10.01 10.24
C THR A 111 -5.30 -10.90 9.00
N ILE A 112 -4.43 -10.58 8.03
CA ILE A 112 -4.24 -11.38 6.81
C ILE A 112 -3.68 -12.76 7.15
N SER A 113 -2.68 -12.83 8.05
CA SER A 113 -2.11 -14.10 8.50
C SER A 113 -3.16 -14.98 9.16
N TRP A 114 -3.93 -14.43 10.11
CA TRP A 114 -5.02 -15.15 10.73
C TRP A 114 -6.06 -15.62 9.71
N PHE A 115 -6.45 -14.77 8.76
CA PHE A 115 -7.39 -15.12 7.71
C PHE A 115 -6.87 -16.26 6.83
N LEU A 116 -5.62 -16.20 6.34
CA LEU A 116 -5.03 -17.19 5.45
C LEU A 116 -4.81 -18.56 6.13
N TYR A 117 -4.47 -18.58 7.42
CA TYR A 117 -4.10 -19.81 8.12
C TYR A 117 -5.20 -20.41 9.00
N ARG A 118 -6.15 -19.60 9.49
CA ARG A 118 -7.18 -20.05 10.43
C ARG A 118 -8.61 -19.93 9.92
N SER A 119 -8.86 -19.26 8.79
CA SER A 119 -10.21 -19.17 8.21
C SER A 119 -10.45 -20.20 7.10
N ARG A 120 -11.71 -20.62 6.92
CA ARG A 120 -12.12 -21.49 5.80
C ARG A 120 -11.87 -20.84 4.44
N GLY A 121 -12.10 -19.54 4.32
CA GLY A 121 -11.85 -18.79 3.07
C GLY A 121 -10.38 -18.77 2.70
N GLY A 122 -9.49 -18.58 3.69
CA GLY A 122 -8.04 -18.65 3.50
C GLY A 122 -7.55 -20.03 3.08
N LEU A 123 -8.13 -21.09 3.64
CA LEU A 123 -7.84 -22.48 3.22
C LEU A 123 -8.22 -22.72 1.75
N ILE A 124 -9.38 -22.23 1.31
CA ILE A 124 -9.81 -22.35 -0.09
C ILE A 124 -8.85 -21.59 -1.02
N LEU A 125 -8.51 -20.34 -0.68
CA LEU A 125 -7.59 -19.51 -1.47
C LEU A 125 -6.17 -20.08 -1.61
N ARG A 126 -5.71 -20.85 -0.62
CA ARG A 126 -4.38 -21.49 -0.64
C ARG A 126 -4.38 -22.87 -1.29
N ALA A 127 -5.54 -23.51 -1.40
CA ALA A 127 -5.69 -24.85 -1.95
C ALA A 127 -5.84 -24.83 -3.49
N THR A 128 -6.16 -23.68 -4.06
CA THR A 128 -6.13 -23.39 -5.51
C THR A 128 -4.75 -22.96 -5.95
#